data_AF-A0A7C1F412-F1
#
_entry.id   AF-A0A7C1F412-F1
#
_cell.length_a   1.000
_cell.length_b   1.000
_cell.length_c   1.000
_cell.angle_alpha   90.00
_cell.angle_beta   90.00
_cell.angle_gamma   90.00
#
_symmetry.space_group_name_H-M   'P 1'
#
loop_
_entity.id
_entity.type
_entity.pdbx_description
1 polymer ?
#
loop_
_entity_poly.entity_id
_entity_poly.type
_entity_poly.pdbx_seq_one_letter_code
_entity_poly.pdbx_strand_id
1 'polypeptide(L)' 'LKIGYARAARLIDIMERRGIVGPFEGSKPRTILITWDQYRAGFKRRK' A
#
# COMPACT_ATOMS: atom_id res chain seq x y z
N LEU A 1 4.52 5.35 -17.06
CA LEU A 1 5.57 4.51 -16.42
C LEU A 1 5.02 3.10 -16.23
N LYS A 2 5.55 2.10 -16.94
CA LYS A 2 5.25 0.68 -16.67
C LYS A 2 6.29 0.17 -15.68
N ILE A 3 5.87 -0.30 -14.52
CA ILE A 3 6.79 -0.92 -13.54
C ILE A 3 6.74 -2.43 -13.74
N GLY A 4 7.89 -3.10 -13.69
CA GLY A 4 7.95 -4.55 -13.74
C GLY A 4 7.36 -5.19 -12.48
N TYR A 5 6.89 -6.44 -12.59
CA TYR A 5 6.23 -7.18 -11.52
C TYR A 5 7.04 -7.22 -10.22
N ALA A 6 8.34 -7.52 -10.30
CA ALA A 6 9.23 -7.56 -9.13
C ALA A 6 9.38 -6.21 -8.40
N ARG A 7 9.19 -5.11 -9.12
CA ARG A 7 9.19 -3.76 -8.51
C ARG A 7 7.83 -3.49 -7.86
N ALA A 8 6.73 -3.89 -8.50
CA ALA A 8 5.40 -3.76 -7.94
C ALA A 8 5.26 -4.54 -6.63
N ALA A 9 5.71 -5.79 -6.60
CA ALA A 9 5.68 -6.63 -5.40
C ALA A 9 6.38 -5.94 -4.21
N ARG A 10 7.60 -5.42 -4.42
CA ARG A 10 8.35 -4.67 -3.40
C ARG A 10 7.61 -3.43 -2.89
N LEU A 11 6.90 -2.71 -3.77
CA LEU A 11 6.10 -1.56 -3.35
C LEU A 11 4.93 -2.00 -2.47
N ILE A 12 4.26 -3.10 -2.81
CA ILE A 12 3.17 -3.66 -2.02
C ILE A 12 3.67 -4.10 -0.63
N ASP A 13 4.84 -4.75 -0.54
CA ASP A 13 5.42 -5.14 0.74
C ASP A 13 5.78 -3.92 1.62
N ILE A 14 6.23 -2.83 1.00
CA ILE A 14 6.45 -1.56 1.71
C ILE A 14 5.11 -0.98 2.21
N MET A 15 4.04 -1.07 1.42
CA MET A 15 2.71 -0.60 1.81
C MET A 15 2.12 -1.45 2.93
N GLU A 16 2.38 -2.76 2.96
CA GLU A 16 2.00 -3.66 4.05
C GLU A 16 2.68 -3.26 5.36
N ARG A 17 4.01 -3.09 5.35
CA ARG A 17 4.76 -2.64 6.54
C ARG A 17 4.33 -1.28 7.06
N ARG A 18 3.74 -0.44 6.20
CA ARG A 18 3.21 0.89 6.57
C ARG A 18 1.76 0.83 7.08
N GLY A 19 1.15 -0.35 7.13
CA GLY A 19 -0.26 -0.51 7.52
C GLY A 19 -1.25 0.08 6.51
N ILE A 20 -0.86 0.20 5.24
CA ILE A 20 -1.74 0.71 4.16
C ILE A 20 -2.47 -0.45 3.50
N VAL A 21 -1.77 -1.58 3.31
CA VAL A 21 -2.28 -2.81 2.69
C VAL A 21 -2.21 -3.93 3.73
N GLY A 22 -3.20 -4.81 3.73
CA GLY A 22 -3.26 -5.98 4.60
C GLY A 22 -2.28 -7.09 4.19
N PRO A 23 -2.16 -8.15 5.01
CA PRO A 23 -1.27 -9.27 4.73
C PRO A 23 -1.65 -9.99 3.44
N PHE A 24 -0.70 -10.75 2.91
CA PHE A 24 -0.96 -11.63 1.78
C PHE A 24 -1.85 -12.81 2.18
N GLU A 25 -3.00 -12.96 1.51
CA GLU A 25 -3.98 -14.03 1.75
C GLU A 25 -4.11 -14.97 0.53
N GLY A 26 -2.96 -15.39 -0.03
CA GLY A 26 -2.93 -16.36 -1.13
C GLY A 26 -3.51 -15.81 -2.43
N SER A 27 -4.61 -16.39 -2.90
CA SER A 27 -5.27 -15.98 -4.15
C SER A 27 -6.19 -14.77 -3.99
N LYS A 28 -6.49 -14.37 -2.76
CA LYS A 28 -7.38 -13.23 -2.51
C LYS A 28 -6.66 -11.90 -2.76
N PRO A 29 -7.36 -10.87 -3.29
CA PRO A 29 -6.85 -9.51 -3.31
C PRO A 29 -6.51 -9.06 -1.89
N ARG A 30 -5.40 -8.33 -1.74
CA ARG A 30 -5.04 -7.77 -0.44
C ARG A 30 -6.03 -6.66 -0.05
N THR A 31 -6.44 -6.67 1.21
CA THR A 31 -7.34 -5.66 1.77
C THR A 31 -6.63 -4.31 1.90
N ILE A 32 -7.32 -3.21 1.65
CA ILE A 32 -6.80 -1.85 1.88
C ILE A 32 -7.26 -1.40 3.28
N LEU A 33 -6.31 -1.02 4.13
CA LEU A 33 -6.57 -0.73 5.55
C LEU A 33 -6.92 0.74 5.83
N ILE A 34 -6.72 1.63 4.85
CA ILE A 34 -6.95 3.07 5.00
C ILE A 34 -7.83 3.61 3.88
N THR A 35 -8.59 4.66 4.19
CA THR A 35 -9.36 5.39 3.18
C THR A 35 -8.50 6.43 2.46
N TRP A 36 -9.00 6.91 1.32
CA TRP A 36 -8.34 7.96 0.55
C TRP A 36 -8.16 9.26 1.34
N ASP A 37 -9.14 9.61 2.18
CA ASP A 37 -9.07 10.81 3.02
C ASP A 37 -7.99 10.67 4.10
N GLN A 38 -7.93 9.53 4.78
CA GLN A 38 -6.89 9.21 5.76
C GLN A 38 -5.49 9.25 5.16
N TYR A 39 -5.32 8.70 3.94
CA TYR A 39 -4.05 8.77 3.21
C TYR A 39 -3.61 10.22 2.97
N ARG A 40 -4.53 11.08 2.51
CA ARG A 40 -4.25 12.50 2.25
C ARG A 40 -3.96 13.28 3.53
N ALA A 41 -4.67 13.00 4.62
CA ALA A 41 -4.45 13.65 5.91
C ALA A 41 -3.07 13.33 6.48
N GLY A 42 -2.59 12.08 6.36
CA GLY A 42 -1.26 11.67 6.80
C GLY A 42 -0.11 12.34 6.02
N PHE A 43 -0.29 12.56 4.72
CA PHE A 43 0.70 13.25 3.88
C PHE A 43 0.82 14.76 4.17
N LYS A 44 -0.23 15.40 4.71
CA LYS A 44 -0.19 16.83 5.08
C LYS A 44 0.62 17.14 6.34
N ARG A 45 1.04 16.14 7.11
CA ARG A 45 1.82 16.32 8.36
C ARG A 45 3.34 16.43 8.17
N ARG A 46 3.83 16.37 6.93
CA ARG A 46 5.24 16.64 6.59
C ARG A 46 5.32 17.88 5.70
N LYS A 47 5.09 19.05 6.31
CA LYS A 47 5.54 20.32 5.75
C LYS A 47 6.50 20.94 6.73
#